data_AF-A0AB73NU21-F1
#
_entry.id   AF-A0AB73NU21-F1
#
_cell.length_a   1.000
_cell.length_b   1.000
_cell.length_c   1.000
_cell.angle_alpha   90.00
_cell.angle_beta   90.00
_cell.angle_gamma   90.00
#
_symmetry.space_group_name_H-M   'P 1'
#
loop_
_entity.id
_entity.type
_entity.pdbx_description
1 polymer ?
#
loop_
_entity_poly.entity_id
_entity_poly.type
_entity_poly.pdbx_seq_one_letter_code
_entity_poly.pdbx_strand_id
1 'polypeptide(L)'
;MKKVLSLTFLVFIFFTNTAFAEKWFEGGNLHNANALTWQKATPENKLATCADFIAGLYSKELLAPEINRKIKSVDDFEPYASELAKQIDDAFTPESDPAKNKEMFTNQSVKSTAMMLMIMMQWVQD
;
A
#
# COMPACT_ATOMS: atom_id res chain seq x y z
N MET A 1 -42.93 1.78 53.93
CA MET A 1 -43.49 2.99 53.28
C MET A 1 -42.40 4.04 53.13
N LYS A 2 -42.48 4.79 52.03
CA LYS A 2 -41.65 5.94 51.59
C LYS A 2 -40.36 5.60 50.83
N LYS A 3 -40.54 5.75 49.51
CA LYS A 3 -39.58 5.79 48.41
C LYS A 3 -38.63 6.99 48.60
N VAL A 4 -37.35 6.83 48.30
CA VAL A 4 -36.54 7.92 47.75
C VAL A 4 -35.74 7.35 46.59
N LEU A 5 -36.20 7.72 45.40
CA LEU A 5 -35.57 7.53 44.11
C LEU A 5 -34.37 8.48 44.05
N SER A 6 -33.13 7.98 43.97
CA SER A 6 -31.97 8.82 43.68
C SER A 6 -31.51 8.52 42.26
N LEU A 7 -31.78 9.49 41.38
CA LEU A 7 -31.56 9.45 39.94
C LEU A 7 -30.08 9.79 39.67
N THR A 8 -29.22 8.78 39.54
CA THR A 8 -27.86 8.97 39.04
C THR A 8 -27.88 9.01 37.50
N PHE A 9 -27.81 10.22 36.96
CA PHE A 9 -27.69 10.49 35.54
C PHE A 9 -26.26 10.15 35.09
N LEU A 10 -26.08 8.95 34.52
CA LEU A 10 -24.83 8.48 33.96
C LEU A 10 -24.64 9.15 32.57
N VAL A 11 -23.96 10.30 32.53
CA VAL A 11 -23.58 10.94 31.27
C VAL A 11 -22.44 10.14 30.65
N PHE A 12 -22.78 9.17 29.79
CA PHE A 12 -21.85 8.57 28.84
C PHE A 12 -21.58 9.60 27.74
N ILE A 13 -20.49 10.36 27.88
CA ILE A 13 -19.98 11.17 26.77
C ILE A 13 -19.41 10.18 25.76
N PHE A 14 -20.19 9.90 24.72
CA PHE A 14 -19.69 9.25 23.51
C PHE A 14 -18.68 10.20 22.87
N PHE A 15 -17.39 9.96 23.11
CA PHE A 15 -16.34 10.48 22.24
C PHE A 15 -16.51 9.79 20.89
N THR A 16 -17.30 10.37 20.00
CA THR A 16 -17.29 10.00 18.59
C THR A 16 -15.95 10.45 18.03
N ASN A 17 -14.95 9.57 18.07
CA ASN A 17 -13.78 9.72 17.22
C ASN A 17 -14.29 9.66 15.78
N THR A 18 -14.42 10.81 15.12
CA THR A 18 -14.55 10.88 13.67
C THR A 18 -13.26 10.31 13.09
N ALA A 19 -13.24 8.99 12.88
CA ALA A 19 -12.23 8.35 12.05
C ALA A 19 -12.45 8.86 10.64
N PHE A 20 -11.67 9.86 10.22
CA PHE A 20 -11.54 10.16 8.81
C PHE A 20 -10.96 8.92 8.16
N ALA A 21 -11.68 8.32 7.22
CA ALA A 21 -11.14 7.23 6.43
C ALA A 21 -9.89 7.77 5.71
N GLU A 22 -8.73 7.20 6.04
CA GLU A 22 -7.47 7.47 5.36
C GLU A 22 -7.64 7.10 3.88
N LYS A 23 -7.12 7.93 2.97
CA LYS A 23 -7.29 7.63 1.54
C LYS A 23 -6.45 6.40 1.18
N TRP A 24 -6.90 5.62 0.20
CA TRP A 24 -6.26 4.36 -0.17
C TRP A 24 -4.77 4.50 -0.59
N PHE A 25 -4.39 5.69 -1.03
CA PHE A 25 -3.02 6.04 -1.46
C PHE A 25 -2.19 6.74 -0.37
N GLU A 26 -2.70 6.90 0.85
CA GLU A 26 -1.95 7.45 1.98
C GLU A 26 -1.27 6.32 2.78
N GLY A 27 -0.17 6.63 3.48
CA GLY A 27 0.50 5.68 4.40
C GLY A 27 1.59 4.78 3.79
N GLY A 28 1.93 4.94 2.50
CA GLY A 28 3.00 4.19 1.83
C GLY A 28 4.40 4.50 2.36
N ASN A 29 5.15 3.49 2.83
CA ASN A 29 6.50 3.69 3.38
C ASN A 29 7.54 2.62 3.01
N LEU A 30 7.22 1.73 2.07
CA LEU A 30 8.09 0.58 1.72
C LEU A 30 9.13 0.91 0.62
N HIS A 31 9.25 2.19 0.23
CA HIS A 31 10.13 2.65 -0.85
C HIS A 31 11.57 2.17 -0.79
N ASN A 32 12.15 2.10 0.41
CA ASN A 32 13.53 1.66 0.63
C ASN A 32 13.59 0.33 1.41
N ALA A 33 12.45 -0.36 1.51
CA ALA A 33 12.35 -1.62 2.22
C ALA A 33 12.90 -2.78 1.38
N ASN A 34 13.20 -3.89 2.04
CA ASN A 34 13.46 -5.17 1.39
C ASN A 34 12.21 -6.05 1.35
N ALA A 35 12.32 -7.17 0.64
CA ALA A 35 11.25 -8.15 0.48
C ALA A 35 10.75 -8.73 1.82
N LEU A 36 11.62 -8.91 2.83
CA LEU A 36 11.20 -9.39 4.14
C LEU A 36 10.27 -8.42 4.88
N THR A 37 10.53 -7.11 4.74
CA THR A 37 9.64 -6.07 5.28
C THR A 37 8.35 -6.01 4.48
N TRP A 38 8.43 -6.14 3.15
CA TRP A 38 7.25 -6.21 2.28
C TRP A 38 6.31 -7.36 2.64
N GLN A 39 6.84 -8.57 2.82
CA GLN A 39 6.07 -9.77 3.19
C GLN A 39 5.22 -9.59 4.46
N LYS A 40 5.62 -8.69 5.36
CA LYS A 40 4.93 -8.41 6.64
C LYS A 40 4.06 -7.16 6.60
N ALA A 41 4.13 -6.37 5.53
CA ALA A 41 3.40 -5.13 5.42
C ALA A 41 1.91 -5.36 5.19
N THR A 42 1.08 -4.41 5.62
CA THR A 42 -0.36 -4.47 5.37
C THR A 42 -0.66 -4.23 3.89
N PRO A 43 -1.80 -4.75 3.38
CA PRO A 43 -2.21 -4.50 2.00
C PRO A 43 -2.28 -3.01 1.65
N GLU A 44 -2.74 -2.17 2.57
CA GLU A 44 -2.90 -0.72 2.37
C GLU A 44 -1.54 -0.04 2.17
N ASN A 45 -0.52 -0.36 2.99
CA ASN A 45 0.82 0.20 2.83
C ASN A 45 1.48 -0.26 1.52
N LYS A 46 1.28 -1.53 1.13
CA LYS A 46 1.75 -2.04 -0.16
C LYS A 46 1.11 -1.28 -1.32
N LEU A 47 -0.21 -1.14 -1.29
CA LEU A 47 -0.98 -0.42 -2.30
C LEU A 47 -0.53 1.03 -2.43
N ALA A 48 -0.47 1.77 -1.31
CA ALA A 48 -0.02 3.15 -1.29
C ALA A 48 1.43 3.31 -1.79
N THR A 49 2.35 2.42 -1.36
CA THR A 49 3.74 2.45 -1.88
C THR A 49 3.78 2.19 -3.39
N CYS A 50 2.97 1.28 -3.91
CA CYS A 50 2.89 1.03 -5.35
C CYS A 50 2.33 2.23 -6.12
N ALA A 51 1.32 2.91 -5.56
CA ALA A 51 0.79 4.15 -6.13
C ALA A 51 1.89 5.23 -6.24
N ASP A 52 2.70 5.39 -5.18
CA ASP A 52 3.80 6.35 -5.16
C ASP A 52 4.86 6.06 -6.25
N PHE A 53 5.19 4.77 -6.49
CA PHE A 53 6.11 4.41 -7.58
C PHE A 53 5.57 4.82 -8.96
N ILE A 54 4.29 4.53 -9.23
CA ILE A 54 3.66 4.83 -10.52
C ILE A 54 3.48 6.34 -10.69
N ALA A 55 3.07 7.05 -9.64
CA ALA A 55 2.99 8.51 -9.62
C ALA A 55 4.37 9.16 -9.84
N GLY A 56 5.43 8.56 -9.30
CA GLY A 56 6.81 8.98 -9.54
C GLY A 56 7.25 8.86 -11.01
N LEU A 57 6.77 7.84 -11.73
CA LEU A 57 6.99 7.72 -13.18
C LEU A 57 6.10 8.68 -13.98
N TYR A 58 4.83 8.81 -13.59
CA TYR A 58 3.87 9.71 -14.21
C TYR A 58 4.36 11.17 -14.18
N SER A 59 4.79 11.65 -13.01
CA SER A 59 5.31 13.01 -12.82
C SER A 59 6.60 13.30 -13.59
N LYS A 60 7.32 12.27 -14.01
CA LYS A 60 8.54 12.36 -14.82
C LYS A 60 8.29 12.11 -16.31
N GLU A 61 7.02 11.95 -16.70
CA GLU A 61 6.63 11.62 -18.08
C GLU A 61 7.30 10.33 -18.60
N LEU A 62 7.56 9.37 -17.70
CA LEU A 62 8.20 8.08 -18.03
C LEU A 62 7.19 6.94 -18.22
N LEU A 63 5.91 7.14 -17.88
CA LEU A 63 4.89 6.11 -18.12
C LEU A 63 4.57 5.98 -19.60
N ALA A 64 4.31 4.76 -20.05
CA ALA A 64 3.93 4.49 -21.43
C ALA A 64 2.71 5.34 -21.87
N PRO A 65 2.68 5.87 -23.11
CA PRO A 65 1.67 6.84 -23.54
C PRO A 65 0.22 6.36 -23.41
N GLU A 66 -0.03 5.06 -23.54
CA GLU A 66 -1.34 4.43 -23.35
C GLU A 66 -1.81 4.39 -21.90
N ILE A 67 -0.88 4.36 -20.93
CA ILE A 67 -1.20 4.45 -19.50
C ILE A 67 -1.36 5.93 -19.12
N ASN A 68 -0.42 6.77 -19.54
CA ASN A 68 -0.44 8.20 -19.26
C ASN A 68 -1.77 8.86 -19.72
N ARG A 69 -2.29 8.47 -20.89
CA ARG A 69 -3.59 8.96 -21.39
C ARG A 69 -4.79 8.51 -20.56
N LYS A 70 -4.72 7.38 -19.86
CA LYS A 70 -5.81 6.85 -19.03
C LYS A 70 -5.87 7.50 -17.65
N ILE A 71 -4.75 7.98 -17.13
CA ILE A 71 -4.69 8.67 -15.85
C ILE A 71 -5.30 10.08 -16.00
N LYS A 72 -6.34 10.38 -15.23
CA LYS A 72 -7.04 11.68 -15.20
C LYS A 72 -7.22 12.20 -13.77
N SER A 73 -7.17 11.31 -12.80
CA SER A 73 -7.37 11.54 -11.37
C SER A 73 -6.48 10.59 -10.57
N VAL A 74 -6.44 10.78 -9.25
CA VAL A 74 -5.71 9.88 -8.35
C VAL A 74 -6.29 8.47 -8.37
N ASP A 75 -7.61 8.33 -8.52
CA ASP A 75 -8.28 7.02 -8.50
C ASP A 75 -7.90 6.15 -9.71
N ASP A 76 -7.48 6.77 -10.82
CA ASP A 76 -7.02 6.03 -12.01
C ASP A 76 -5.69 5.29 -11.77
N PHE A 77 -4.96 5.59 -10.69
CA PHE A 77 -3.76 4.86 -10.30
C PHE A 77 -4.06 3.56 -9.57
N GLU A 78 -5.21 3.44 -8.89
CA GLU A 78 -5.55 2.30 -8.02
C GLU A 78 -5.44 0.93 -8.72
N PRO A 79 -5.98 0.71 -9.94
CA PRO A 79 -5.85 -0.58 -10.60
C PRO A 79 -4.40 -0.93 -10.93
N TYR A 80 -3.56 0.06 -11.27
CA TYR A 80 -2.14 -0.16 -11.57
C TYR A 80 -1.35 -0.44 -10.29
N ALA A 81 -1.64 0.28 -9.21
CA ALA A 81 -1.03 0.08 -7.91
C ALA A 81 -1.38 -1.31 -7.35
N SER A 82 -2.64 -1.73 -7.49
CA SER A 82 -3.12 -3.05 -7.08
C SER A 82 -2.44 -4.17 -7.85
N GLU A 83 -2.34 -4.05 -9.18
CA GLU A 83 -1.66 -5.05 -10.00
C GLU A 83 -0.16 -5.10 -9.68
N LEU A 84 0.50 -3.94 -9.52
CA LEU A 84 1.92 -3.93 -9.15
C LEU A 84 2.15 -4.56 -7.76
N ALA A 85 1.29 -4.27 -6.77
CA ALA A 85 1.41 -4.84 -5.43
C ALA A 85 1.28 -6.37 -5.48
N LYS A 86 0.34 -6.88 -6.28
CA LYS A 86 0.16 -8.32 -6.52
C LYS A 86 1.40 -8.95 -7.18
N GLN A 87 1.95 -8.33 -8.22
CA GLN A 87 3.16 -8.83 -8.89
C GLN A 87 4.37 -8.86 -7.95
N ILE A 88 4.50 -7.87 -7.05
CA ILE A 88 5.55 -7.86 -6.02
C ILE A 88 5.27 -8.94 -4.96
N ASP A 89 4.02 -9.15 -4.55
CA ASP A 89 3.65 -10.25 -3.64
C ASP A 89 4.01 -11.61 -4.22
N ASP A 90 3.70 -11.85 -5.49
CA ASP A 90 4.08 -13.08 -6.20
C ASP A 90 5.61 -13.25 -6.23
N ALA A 91 6.34 -12.18 -6.59
CA ALA A 91 7.81 -12.18 -6.62
C ALA A 91 8.46 -12.39 -5.24
N PHE A 92 7.78 -11.98 -4.16
CA PHE A 92 8.26 -12.09 -2.79
C PHE A 92 7.48 -13.12 -1.97
N THR A 93 6.91 -14.13 -2.62
CA THR A 93 6.21 -15.24 -1.94
C THR A 93 7.10 -15.82 -0.83
N PRO A 94 6.65 -15.84 0.44
CA PRO A 94 7.46 -16.34 1.54
C PRO A 94 7.83 -17.81 1.40
N GLU A 95 9.09 -18.12 1.68
CA GLU A 95 9.51 -19.51 1.88
C GLU A 95 8.98 -20.04 3.21
N SER A 96 8.60 -21.31 3.25
CA SER A 96 8.06 -21.94 4.47
C SER A 96 9.08 -22.04 5.60
N ASP A 97 10.37 -22.18 5.25
CA ASP A 97 11.47 -22.15 6.21
C ASP A 97 11.92 -20.69 6.44
N PRO A 98 11.82 -20.15 7.68
CA PRO A 98 12.24 -18.79 7.97
C PRO A 98 13.72 -18.50 7.69
N ALA A 99 14.62 -19.47 7.85
CA ALA A 99 16.04 -19.30 7.59
C ALA A 99 16.30 -19.13 6.08
N LYS A 100 15.69 -20.00 5.27
CA LYS A 100 15.73 -19.91 3.80
C LYS A 100 15.07 -18.63 3.30
N ASN A 101 13.91 -18.25 3.86
CA ASN A 101 13.22 -17.01 3.51
C ASN A 101 14.14 -15.80 3.75
N LYS A 102 14.80 -15.77 4.91
CA LYS A 102 15.74 -14.69 5.25
C LYS A 102 16.92 -14.66 4.28
N GLU A 103 17.53 -15.80 3.99
CA GLU A 103 18.66 -15.91 3.06
C GLU A 103 18.30 -15.37 1.66
N MET A 104 17.15 -15.79 1.13
CA MET A 104 16.70 -15.43 -0.22
C MET A 104 16.32 -13.95 -0.36
N PHE A 105 15.63 -13.39 0.65
CA PHE A 105 14.92 -12.11 0.50
C PHE A 105 15.55 -10.92 1.23
N THR A 106 16.58 -11.11 2.06
CA THR A 106 17.22 -9.99 2.80
C THR A 106 17.75 -8.89 1.88
N ASN A 107 18.30 -9.27 0.73
CA ASN A 107 18.96 -8.36 -0.22
C ASN A 107 18.07 -7.94 -1.41
N GLN A 108 16.80 -8.37 -1.42
CA GLN A 108 15.87 -8.03 -2.49
C GLN A 108 15.16 -6.70 -2.15
N SER A 109 15.41 -5.67 -2.97
CA SER A 109 14.86 -4.32 -2.79
C SER A 109 13.45 -4.20 -3.39
N VAL A 110 12.51 -3.66 -2.63
CA VAL A 110 11.13 -3.40 -3.10
C VAL A 110 11.14 -2.47 -4.31
N LYS A 111 11.83 -1.34 -4.23
CA LYS A 111 11.90 -0.36 -5.33
C LYS A 111 12.52 -0.92 -6.59
N SER A 112 13.60 -1.71 -6.46
CA SER A 112 14.26 -2.30 -7.63
C SER A 112 13.36 -3.33 -8.31
N THR A 113 12.69 -4.18 -7.53
CA THR A 113 11.73 -5.16 -8.06
C THR A 113 10.52 -4.46 -8.69
N ALA A 114 9.97 -3.43 -8.05
CA ALA A 114 8.85 -2.65 -8.60
C ALA A 114 9.21 -2.04 -9.96
N MET A 115 10.39 -1.41 -10.08
CA MET A 115 10.86 -0.86 -11.35
C MET A 115 11.03 -1.94 -12.43
N MET A 116 11.66 -3.07 -12.08
CA MET A 116 11.84 -4.19 -13.01
C MET A 116 10.50 -4.73 -13.52
N LEU A 117 9.52 -4.92 -12.63
CA LEU A 117 8.18 -5.38 -12.99
C LEU A 117 7.47 -4.37 -13.89
N MET A 118 7.51 -3.08 -13.58
CA MET A 118 6.91 -2.04 -14.44
C MET A 118 7.55 -2.01 -15.84
N ILE A 119 8.86 -2.24 -15.96
CA ILE A 119 9.54 -2.38 -17.26
C ILE A 119 9.05 -3.65 -17.98
N MET A 120 9.01 -4.80 -17.30
CA MET A 120 8.56 -6.07 -17.89
C MET A 120 7.09 -6.04 -18.34
N MET A 121 6.25 -5.27 -17.65
CA MET A 121 4.85 -5.03 -18.03
C MET A 121 4.69 -3.96 -19.13
N GLN A 122 5.80 -3.39 -19.61
CA GLN A 122 5.83 -2.31 -20.61
C GLN A 122 5.10 -1.05 -20.15
N TRP A 123 5.13 -0.75 -18.85
CA TRP A 123 4.52 0.46 -18.28
C TRP A 123 5.45 1.68 -18.32
N VAL A 124 6.74 1.46 -18.59
CA VAL A 124 7.77 2.48 -18.70
C VAL A 124 8.10 2.67 -20.19
N GLN A 125 8.31 3.91 -20.62
CA GLN A 125 8.75 4.21 -21.98
C GLN A 125 10.16 3.66 -22.25
N ASP A 126 10.40 3.25 -23.50
CA ASP A 126 11.70 2.81 -24.02
C ASP A 126 12.71 3.97 -24.17
#